data_AF-A0A256WB47-F1
#
_entry.id   AF-A0A256WB47-F1
#
_cell.length_a   1.000
_cell.length_b   1.000
_cell.length_c   1.000
_cell.angle_alpha   90.00
_cell.angle_beta   90.00
_cell.angle_gamma   90.00
#
_symmetry.space_group_name_H-M   'P 1'
#
loop_
_entity.id
_entity.type
_entity.pdbx_description
1 polymer ?
#
loop_
_entity_poly.entity_id
_entity_poly.type
_entity_poly.pdbx_seq_one_letter_code
_entity_poly.pdbx_strand_id
1 'polypeptide(L)'
;MGIGRSRIVETTDSLDVVNFTTSRTNGKKSKQKDVSRSDAKVDKFDETKLLNFYSAVGINFQNIASNDAMISSKINKLVKEGWELKFVLSGVESDAGKGDGTGIFITRFIFYRE
;
A
#
# COMPACT_ATOMS: atom_id res chain seq x y z
N MET A 1 -11.10 -21.89 3.86
CA MET A 1 -11.51 -20.49 4.08
C MET A 1 -10.29 -19.61 3.84
N GLY A 2 -10.42 -18.53 3.06
CA GLY A 2 -9.30 -17.66 2.73
C GLY A 2 -8.71 -17.03 4.00
N ILE A 3 -7.45 -17.33 4.31
CA ILE A 3 -6.69 -16.72 5.41
C ILE A 3 -6.12 -15.37 4.95
N GLY A 4 -6.92 -14.63 4.17
CA GLY A 4 -6.54 -13.32 3.67
C GLY A 4 -6.34 -12.36 4.83
N ARG A 5 -5.23 -11.62 4.81
CA ARG A 5 -4.91 -10.59 5.79
C ARG A 5 -5.06 -9.23 5.12
N SER A 6 -6.29 -8.84 4.81
CA SER A 6 -6.58 -7.53 4.23
C SER A 6 -6.29 -6.42 5.24
N ARG A 7 -5.52 -5.41 4.83
CA ARG A 7 -5.07 -4.32 5.68
C ARG A 7 -4.99 -3.02 4.87
N ILE A 8 -5.28 -1.90 5.52
CA ILE A 8 -4.77 -0.58 5.09
C ILE A 8 -3.41 -0.41 5.75
N VAL A 9 -2.40 -0.06 4.96
CA VAL A 9 -1.03 0.18 5.44
C VAL A 9 -0.66 1.63 5.17
N GLU A 10 -0.14 2.31 6.18
CA GLU A 10 0.31 3.70 6.10
C GLU A 10 1.66 3.85 6.76
N THR A 11 2.61 4.49 6.09
CA THR A 11 3.93 4.78 6.68
C THR A 11 3.85 5.96 7.65
N THR A 12 4.51 5.85 8.80
CA THR A 12 4.61 6.93 9.80
C THR A 12 6.01 7.54 9.86
N ASP A 13 7.01 6.91 9.25
CA ASP A 13 8.34 7.50 9.06
C ASP A 13 8.38 8.34 7.78
N SER A 14 9.18 9.40 7.79
CA SER A 14 9.52 10.18 6.60
C SER A 14 10.70 9.54 5.87
N LEU A 15 10.53 9.23 4.58
CA LEU A 15 11.60 8.74 3.71
C LEU A 15 11.90 9.79 2.64
N ASP A 16 13.15 10.27 2.57
CA ASP A 16 13.58 11.19 1.53
C ASP A 16 14.16 10.42 0.34
N VAL A 17 13.50 10.52 -0.81
CA VAL A 17 13.90 9.85 -2.06
C VAL A 17 15.28 10.30 -2.56
N VAL A 18 15.74 11.51 -2.20
CA VAL A 18 17.05 12.03 -2.59
C VAL A 18 18.17 11.14 -2.07
N ASN A 19 18.03 10.59 -0.86
CA ASN A 19 19.02 9.69 -0.25
C ASN A 19 19.20 8.36 -1.00
N PHE A 20 18.23 7.98 -1.83
CA PHE A 20 18.21 6.71 -2.57
C PHE A 20 18.36 6.90 -4.09
N THR A 21 18.43 8.15 -4.55
CA THR A 21 18.51 8.50 -5.96
C THR A 21 19.94 8.82 -6.35
N THR A 22 20.49 8.10 -7.33
CA THR A 22 21.80 8.39 -7.90
C THR A 22 21.72 8.71 -9.39
N SER A 23 22.47 9.72 -9.82
CA SER A 23 22.50 10.14 -11.23
C SER A 23 23.65 9.47 -12.00
N ARG A 24 23.41 9.20 -13.29
CA ARG A 24 24.47 8.85 -14.24
C ARG A 24 24.77 10.07 -15.11
N THR A 25 25.99 10.60 -15.04
CA THR A 25 26.38 11.78 -15.83
C THR A 25 26.84 11.43 -17.25
N ASN A 26 27.22 10.18 -17.51
CA ASN A 26 27.70 9.71 -18.82
C ASN A 26 27.04 8.41 -19.28
N GLY A 27 25.90 8.04 -18.67
CA GLY A 27 25.13 6.83 -18.98
C GLY A 27 25.75 5.50 -18.51
N LYS A 28 27.05 5.47 -18.16
CA LYS A 28 27.79 4.21 -17.94
C LYS A 28 27.84 3.76 -16.48
N LYS A 29 28.07 4.65 -15.52
CA LYS A 29 28.24 4.31 -14.09
C LYS A 29 27.31 5.13 -13.19
N SER A 30 26.74 4.48 -12.17
CA SER A 30 25.99 5.09 -11.06
C SER A 30 26.47 4.54 -9.73
N LYS A 31 26.27 5.29 -8.65
CA LYS A 31 26.51 4.85 -7.26
C LYS A 31 25.37 4.00 -6.69
N GLN A 32 24.39 3.60 -7.50
CA GLN A 32 23.24 2.82 -7.04
C GLN A 32 23.61 1.49 -6.36
N LYS A 33 24.79 0.93 -6.63
CA LYS A 33 25.27 -0.27 -5.92
C LYS A 33 25.61 0.00 -4.45
N ASP A 34 25.94 1.25 -4.13
CA ASP A 34 26.32 1.69 -2.78
C ASP A 34 25.08 2.08 -1.96
N VAL A 35 23.91 2.21 -2.60
CA VAL A 35 22.63 2.49 -1.94
C VAL A 35 22.05 1.17 -1.44
N SER A 36 21.99 0.99 -0.12
CA SER A 36 21.44 -0.22 0.46
C SER A 36 19.91 -0.25 0.36
N ARG A 37 19.38 -1.42 -0.01
CA ARG A 37 17.93 -1.67 0.03
C ARG A 37 17.40 -1.79 1.46
N SER A 38 18.23 -2.16 2.43
CA SER A 38 17.81 -2.21 3.84
C SER A 38 17.41 -0.83 4.33
N ASP A 39 18.16 0.19 3.93
CA ASP A 39 18.01 1.55 4.42
C ASP A 39 16.77 2.23 3.81
N ALA A 40 16.28 1.70 2.68
CA ALA A 40 15.03 2.11 2.05
C ALA A 40 13.78 1.44 2.66
N LYS A 41 13.95 0.45 3.55
CA LYS A 41 12.81 -0.17 4.23
C LYS A 41 12.30 0.76 5.32
N VAL A 42 10.98 0.84 5.45
CA VAL A 42 10.35 1.56 6.55
C VAL A 42 9.89 0.56 7.60
N ASP A 43 10.37 0.74 8.83
CA ASP A 43 10.04 -0.13 9.96
C ASP A 43 8.82 0.36 10.74
N LYS A 44 8.51 1.68 10.70
CA LYS A 44 7.31 2.23 11.36
C LYS A 44 6.20 2.53 10.37
N PHE A 45 5.13 1.75 10.49
CA PHE A 45 3.91 1.93 9.73
C PHE A 45 2.72 1.48 10.58
N ASP A 46 1.58 2.11 10.33
CA ASP A 46 0.30 1.77 10.92
C ASP A 46 -0.44 0.76 10.03
N GLU A 47 -1.10 -0.20 10.67
CA GLU A 47 -1.93 -1.19 10.00
C GLU A 47 -3.37 -1.12 10.53
N THR A 48 -4.32 -0.83 9.65
CA THR A 48 -5.75 -0.97 9.96
C THR A 48 -6.28 -2.27 9.37
N LYS A 49 -6.78 -3.17 10.21
CA LYS A 49 -7.30 -4.48 9.78
C LYS A 49 -8.61 -4.32 9.02
N LEU A 50 -8.74 -5.00 7.89
CA LEU A 50 -9.98 -5.13 7.14
C LEU A 50 -10.56 -6.54 7.29
N LEU A 51 -11.87 -6.64 7.08
CA LEU A 51 -12.62 -7.89 7.19
C LEU A 51 -12.65 -8.64 5.85
N ASN A 52 -12.67 -9.97 5.91
CA ASN A 52 -12.80 -10.80 4.71
C ASN A 52 -14.22 -10.71 4.14
N PHE A 53 -14.34 -10.57 2.83
CA PHE A 53 -15.64 -10.56 2.15
C PHE A 53 -16.31 -11.92 2.13
N TYR A 54 -15.54 -13.01 2.12
CA TYR A 54 -16.07 -14.37 2.09
C TYR A 54 -16.07 -15.04 3.46
N SER A 55 -17.11 -15.82 3.70
CA SER A 55 -17.27 -16.72 4.83
C SER A 55 -17.60 -18.13 4.33
N ALA A 56 -17.76 -19.10 5.23
CA ALA A 56 -18.19 -20.45 4.86
C ALA A 56 -19.58 -20.51 4.19
N VAL A 57 -20.42 -19.47 4.38
CA VAL A 57 -21.79 -19.40 3.85
C VAL A 57 -21.93 -18.48 2.63
N GLY A 58 -20.83 -17.93 2.12
CA GLY A 58 -20.81 -17.00 0.99
C GLY A 58 -20.35 -15.59 1.37
N ILE A 59 -20.79 -14.60 0.60
CA ILE A 59 -20.39 -13.19 0.75
C ILE A 59 -21.03 -12.59 2.02
N ASN A 60 -20.22 -11.91 2.82
CA ASN A 60 -20.64 -11.18 4.00
C ASN A 60 -20.72 -9.68 3.69
N PHE A 61 -21.92 -9.18 3.42
CA PHE A 61 -22.16 -7.77 3.11
C PHE A 61 -21.92 -6.82 4.29
N GLN A 62 -22.05 -7.30 5.54
CA GLN A 62 -21.73 -6.48 6.71
C GLN A 62 -20.23 -6.20 6.79
N ASN A 63 -19.40 -7.20 6.43
CA ASN A 63 -17.94 -7.01 6.35
C ASN A 63 -17.57 -6.01 5.25
N ILE A 64 -18.26 -6.05 4.11
CA ILE A 64 -18.08 -5.06 3.03
C ILE A 64 -18.41 -3.66 3.54
N ALA A 65 -19.62 -3.46 4.08
CA ALA A 65 -20.04 -2.16 4.60
C ALA A 65 -19.12 -1.63 5.72
N SER A 66 -18.62 -2.53 6.58
CA SER A 66 -17.67 -2.18 7.64
C SER A 66 -16.33 -1.73 7.06
N ASN A 67 -15.83 -2.40 6.03
CA ASN A 67 -14.61 -1.99 5.33
C ASN A 67 -14.77 -0.64 4.63
N ASP A 68 -15.91 -0.40 3.97
CA ASP A 68 -16.22 0.88 3.33
C ASP A 68 -16.26 2.03 4.34
N ALA A 69 -16.88 1.80 5.51
CA ALA A 69 -16.89 2.76 6.61
C ALA A 69 -15.48 3.04 7.16
N MET A 70 -14.64 2.00 7.31
CA MET A 70 -13.26 2.16 7.77
C MET A 70 -12.40 2.94 6.77
N ILE A 71 -12.48 2.63 5.48
CA ILE A 71 -11.77 3.34 4.43
C ILE A 71 -12.21 4.81 4.38
N SER A 72 -13.53 5.05 4.40
CA SER A 72 -14.08 6.41 4.41
C SER A 72 -13.63 7.20 5.64
N SER A 73 -13.62 6.57 6.82
CA SER A 73 -13.12 7.18 8.06
C SER A 73 -11.65 7.57 7.93
N LYS A 74 -10.81 6.70 7.35
CA LYS A 74 -9.38 6.98 7.14
C LYS A 74 -9.16 8.14 6.15
N ILE A 75 -9.87 8.15 5.03
CA ILE A 75 -9.82 9.25 4.06
C ILE A 75 -10.21 10.57 4.74
N ASN A 76 -11.33 10.58 5.46
CA ASN A 76 -11.80 11.78 6.17
C ASN A 76 -10.83 12.25 7.26
N LYS A 77 -10.16 11.34 7.95
CA LYS A 77 -9.10 11.68 8.91
C LYS A 77 -7.96 12.43 8.20
N LEU A 78 -7.42 11.87 7.11
CA LEU A 78 -6.33 12.48 6.36
C LEU A 78 -6.74 13.84 5.78
N VAL A 79 -7.96 13.97 5.27
CA VAL A 79 -8.50 15.25 4.80
C VAL A 79 -8.56 16.30 5.90
N LYS A 80 -8.99 15.94 7.12
CA LYS A 80 -8.97 16.86 8.27
C LYS A 80 -7.56 17.25 8.69
N GLU A 81 -6.57 16.41 8.44
CA GLU A 81 -5.14 16.69 8.67
C GLU A 81 -4.49 17.51 7.53
N GLY A 82 -5.29 17.99 6.57
CA GLY A 82 -4.86 18.85 5.48
C GLY A 82 -4.39 18.12 4.22
N TRP A 83 -4.52 16.80 4.16
CA TRP A 83 -4.19 16.03 2.97
C TRP A 83 -5.33 16.01 1.96
N GLU A 84 -5.03 16.15 0.68
CA GLU A 84 -6.00 16.06 -0.40
C GLU A 84 -5.84 14.75 -1.17
N LEU A 85 -6.92 13.97 -1.26
CA LEU A 85 -6.94 12.76 -2.08
C LEU A 85 -6.95 13.14 -3.57
N LYS A 86 -5.88 12.82 -4.30
CA LYS A 86 -5.76 13.15 -5.73
C LYS A 86 -6.11 11.97 -6.63
N PHE A 87 -5.69 10.77 -6.26
CA PHE A 87 -5.85 9.58 -7.10
C PHE A 87 -6.21 8.34 -6.28
N VAL A 88 -7.02 7.48 -6.90
CA VAL A 88 -7.29 6.13 -6.41
C VAL A 88 -6.94 5.17 -7.53
N LEU A 89 -5.98 4.29 -7.30
CA LEU A 89 -5.46 3.35 -8.30
C LEU A 89 -5.53 1.94 -7.75
N SER A 90 -6.01 1.00 -8.56
CA SER A 90 -5.99 -0.43 -8.21
C SER A 90 -4.96 -1.17 -9.08
N GLY A 91 -4.35 -2.20 -8.50
CA GLY A 91 -3.40 -3.07 -9.17
C GLY A 91 -3.45 -4.48 -8.62
N VAL A 92 -2.92 -5.42 -9.39
CA VAL A 92 -2.81 -6.83 -9.03
C VAL A 92 -1.36 -7.26 -9.27
N GLU A 93 -0.75 -7.87 -8.26
CA GLU A 93 0.53 -8.54 -8.38
C GLU A 93 0.29 -10.05 -8.24
N SER A 94 0.76 -10.86 -9.17
CA SER A 94 0.62 -12.31 -9.15
C SER A 94 1.97 -13.00 -9.03
N ASP A 95 2.01 -14.20 -8.46
CA ASP A 95 3.26 -14.98 -8.27
C ASP A 95 3.84 -15.47 -9.63
N ALA A 96 3.05 -15.40 -10.72
CA ALA A 96 3.46 -15.59 -12.12
C ALA A 96 4.08 -16.97 -12.45
N GLY A 97 3.94 -17.94 -11.54
CA GLY A 97 4.38 -19.33 -11.71
C GLY A 97 3.38 -20.22 -12.45
N LYS A 98 3.83 -21.38 -12.93
CA LYS A 98 2.97 -22.37 -13.59
C LYS A 98 2.06 -23.03 -12.54
N GLY A 99 0.75 -22.80 -12.61
CA GLY A 99 -0.22 -23.24 -11.60
C GLY A 99 -0.65 -22.15 -10.61
N ASP A 100 -0.44 -20.87 -10.97
CA ASP A 100 -0.79 -19.72 -10.14
C ASP A 100 -2.26 -19.73 -9.67
N GLY A 101 -2.44 -19.49 -8.37
CA GLY A 101 -3.74 -19.35 -7.70
C GLY A 101 -3.72 -18.26 -6.62
N THR A 102 -2.64 -17.46 -6.53
CA THR A 102 -2.47 -16.45 -5.48
C THR A 102 -2.06 -15.12 -6.09
N GLY A 103 -2.85 -14.07 -5.81
CA GLY A 103 -2.54 -12.70 -6.21
C GLY A 103 -2.76 -11.74 -5.05
N ILE A 104 -1.97 -10.67 -5.03
CA ILE A 104 -2.15 -9.54 -4.13
C ILE A 104 -2.91 -8.46 -4.88
N PHE A 105 -4.11 -8.15 -4.39
CA PHE A 105 -4.86 -6.99 -4.83
C PHE A 105 -4.44 -5.79 -3.98
N ILE A 106 -4.09 -4.68 -4.63
CA ILE A 106 -3.64 -3.46 -3.97
C ILE A 106 -4.48 -2.30 -4.50
N THR A 107 -5.07 -1.53 -3.60
CA THR A 107 -5.63 -0.21 -3.92
C THR A 107 -4.79 0.85 -3.24
N ARG A 108 -4.29 1.81 -4.01
CA ARG A 108 -3.48 2.94 -3.54
C ARG A 108 -4.33 4.20 -3.55
N PHE A 109 -4.47 4.82 -2.39
CA PHE A 109 -5.02 6.16 -2.23
C PHE A 109 -3.86 7.13 -2.14
N ILE A 110 -3.72 8.01 -3.13
CA ILE A 110 -2.59 8.93 -3.22
C ILE A 110 -3.05 10.30 -2.75
N PHE A 111 -2.44 10.73 -1.64
CA PHE A 111 -2.71 12.01 -1.00
C PHE A 111 -1.56 12.98 -1.22
N TYR A 112 -1.88 14.26 -1.32
CA TYR A 112 -0.94 15.38 -1.45
C TYR A 112 -1.23 16.37 -0.33
N ARG A 113 -0.20 17.00 0.22
CA ARG A 113 -0.33 18.08 1.19
C ARG A 113 0.69 19.14 0.84
N GLU A 114 0.26 20.40 0.86
CA GLU A 114 1.14 21.56 0.65
C GLU A 114 2.11 21.76 1.82
#